data_AF-A0A162MT68-F1
#
_entry.id   AF-A0A162MT68-F1
#
_cell.length_a   1.000
_cell.length_b   1.000
_cell.length_c   1.000
_cell.angle_alpha   90.00
_cell.angle_beta   90.00
_cell.angle_gamma   90.00
#
_symmetry.space_group_name_H-M   'P 1'
#
loop_
_entity.id
_entity.type
_entity.pdbx_description
1 polymer ?
#
loop_
_entity_poly.entity_id
_entity_poly.type
_entity_poly.pdbx_seq_one_letter_code
_entity_poly.pdbx_strand_id
1 'polypeptide(L)'
;MEQGLMLKVFDSRMKKVYRMELEEYVKYAVASAMPADFPMEALKSQAVCCRTIAVRRMRIFGGSGCTRYPEYDVCTDPGHCQGFSDKLGEIPESIKKAVEETSGLILTYNGNPVEALYHDTCGGYTEDSENVLGNKISYLRKVECGFCSDSPHYVTRRIITIKNLKKKLGVNFDSATGKVDIKGIFEEIKTTGSGRIKRIKVGDREFSGEEIKELLSINSNKLNWKVVAIALEIMGKGHGLGMCQYGARGMALKGQDFANILKHYFTGTEVEKIKMPSEDNPLIFKKIAVDPGKGSEDDLCGPMGLSEGFINYEMARVLREILSKEGAKVILTRNNNEKKDLMERIRVINDFDPDLFISLQQNFLKPDREGYVEIFYLPGDKEGKRLAECIKEAFISNLKVQAVSYEADLFLLRECKCPGVMIFTCNLNCPREEKRISEEKYRKNVAQTIFSGIILYYYGLTLK
;
A
#
# COMPACT_ATOMS: atom_id res chain seq x y z
N MET A 1 25.59 -2.32 -13.63
CA MET A 1 24.62 -2.22 -12.51
C MET A 1 24.17 -3.62 -12.10
N GLU A 2 25.08 -4.42 -11.51
CA GLU A 2 24.80 -5.79 -11.04
C GLU A 2 24.71 -5.85 -9.50
N GLN A 3 24.12 -4.83 -8.87
CA GLN A 3 23.79 -4.91 -7.45
C GLN A 3 22.33 -5.32 -7.32
N GLY A 4 22.06 -6.36 -6.51
CA GLY A 4 20.71 -6.80 -6.21
C GLY A 4 19.87 -5.67 -5.59
N LEU A 5 18.55 -5.79 -5.70
CA LEU A 5 17.64 -4.77 -5.21
C LEU A 5 17.68 -4.69 -3.68
N MET A 6 18.18 -3.60 -3.13
CA MET A 6 18.31 -3.44 -1.68
C MET A 6 17.03 -2.91 -1.04
N LEU A 7 16.56 -3.57 0.02
CA LEU A 7 15.50 -3.10 0.91
C LEU A 7 16.04 -2.58 2.23
N LYS A 8 15.39 -1.55 2.77
CA LYS A 8 15.52 -1.13 4.17
C LYS A 8 14.42 -1.79 5.00
N VAL A 9 14.81 -2.71 5.89
CA VAL A 9 13.90 -3.50 6.72
C VAL A 9 14.03 -3.06 8.18
N PHE A 10 12.91 -2.71 8.81
CA PHE A 10 12.86 -2.44 10.24
C PHE A 10 12.39 -3.68 11.02
N ASP A 11 13.29 -4.23 11.83
CA ASP A 11 12.96 -5.32 12.73
C ASP A 11 12.19 -4.80 13.95
N SER A 12 10.87 -5.01 13.94
CA SER A 12 9.96 -4.55 14.98
C SER A 12 10.20 -5.22 16.32
N ARG A 13 10.77 -6.44 16.33
CA ARG A 13 11.05 -7.23 17.54
C ARG A 13 12.38 -6.80 18.15
N MET A 14 13.44 -6.81 17.34
CA MET A 14 14.80 -6.50 17.82
C MET A 14 15.10 -4.99 17.86
N LYS A 15 14.23 -4.15 17.29
CA LYS A 15 14.45 -2.70 17.10
C LYS A 15 15.76 -2.43 16.34
N LYS A 16 16.05 -3.25 15.33
CA LYS A 16 17.23 -3.17 14.46
C LYS A 16 16.83 -2.81 13.04
N VAL A 17 17.78 -2.26 12.30
CA VAL A 17 17.63 -1.96 10.88
C VAL A 17 18.53 -2.88 10.09
N TYR A 18 17.97 -3.50 9.06
CA TYR A 18 18.74 -4.28 8.10
C TYR A 18 18.66 -3.64 6.72
N ARG A 19 19.77 -3.72 5.99
CA ARG A 19 19.82 -3.43 4.55
C ARG A 19 20.22 -4.73 3.86
N MET A 20 19.29 -5.32 3.11
CA MET A 20 19.51 -6.63 2.46
C MET A 20 18.89 -6.67 1.07
N GLU A 21 19.36 -7.58 0.25
CA GLU A 21 18.77 -7.82 -1.07
C GLU A 21 17.35 -8.37 -0.95
N LEU A 22 16.49 -8.03 -1.91
CA LEU A 22 15.08 -8.44 -1.95
C LEU A 22 14.95 -9.96 -1.87
N GLU A 23 15.71 -10.71 -2.66
CA GLU A 23 15.61 -12.17 -2.67
C GLU A 23 16.05 -12.79 -1.34
N GLU A 24 17.03 -12.18 -0.66
CA GLU A 24 17.43 -12.60 0.69
C GLU A 24 16.33 -12.30 1.71
N TYR A 25 15.70 -11.13 1.64
CA TYR A 25 14.55 -10.79 2.48
C TYR A 25 13.38 -11.77 2.27
N VAL A 26 13.07 -12.11 1.02
CA VAL A 26 11.95 -13.00 0.67
C VAL A 26 12.13 -14.39 1.30
N LYS A 27 13.37 -14.92 1.38
CA LYS A 27 13.63 -16.19 2.08
C LYS A 27 13.18 -16.16 3.54
N TYR A 28 13.51 -15.09 4.28
CA TYR A 28 13.11 -14.94 5.68
C TYR A 28 11.60 -14.68 5.84
N ALA A 29 10.99 -13.97 4.88
CA ALA A 29 9.55 -13.74 4.88
C ALA A 29 8.79 -15.06 4.66
N VAL A 30 9.19 -15.86 3.68
CA VAL A 30 8.59 -17.19 3.41
C VAL A 30 8.79 -18.12 4.59
N ALA A 31 10.00 -18.18 5.17
CA ALA A 31 10.28 -19.01 6.34
C ALA A 31 9.45 -18.63 7.58
N SER A 32 9.06 -17.36 7.71
CA SER A 32 8.15 -16.92 8.75
C SER A 32 6.68 -17.21 8.44
N ALA A 33 6.33 -17.30 7.16
CA ALA A 33 4.95 -17.36 6.70
C ALA A 33 4.44 -18.79 6.51
N MET A 34 5.27 -19.69 5.97
CA MET A 34 4.83 -21.01 5.51
C MET A 34 5.79 -22.11 5.99
N PRO A 35 5.28 -23.26 6.48
CA PRO A 35 6.12 -24.40 6.85
C PRO A 35 6.96 -24.91 5.67
N ALA A 36 8.21 -25.25 5.93
CA ALA A 36 9.18 -25.63 4.89
C ALA A 36 8.93 -27.01 4.25
N ASP A 37 8.07 -27.83 4.85
CA ASP A 37 7.61 -29.13 4.37
C ASP A 37 6.36 -29.04 3.47
N PHE A 38 5.83 -27.84 3.27
CA PHE A 38 4.78 -27.62 2.26
C PHE A 38 5.32 -27.91 0.85
N PRO A 39 4.46 -28.38 -0.08
CA PRO A 39 4.88 -28.66 -1.45
C PRO A 39 5.52 -27.46 -2.14
N MET A 40 6.46 -27.73 -3.04
CA MET A 40 7.26 -26.71 -3.74
C MET A 40 6.39 -25.61 -4.39
N GLU A 41 5.30 -25.99 -5.05
CA GLU A 41 4.42 -25.02 -5.73
C GLU A 41 3.66 -24.11 -4.74
N ALA A 42 3.39 -24.57 -3.51
CA ALA A 42 2.84 -23.73 -2.45
C ALA A 42 3.90 -22.75 -1.91
N LEU A 43 5.14 -23.21 -1.72
CA LEU A 43 6.27 -22.37 -1.31
C LEU A 43 6.59 -21.29 -2.36
N LYS A 44 6.54 -21.64 -3.65
CA LYS A 44 6.69 -20.70 -4.77
C LYS A 44 5.58 -19.64 -4.76
N SER A 45 4.33 -20.07 -4.58
CA SER A 45 3.18 -19.15 -4.45
C SER A 45 3.41 -18.16 -3.31
N GLN A 46 3.86 -18.64 -2.15
CA GLN A 46 4.19 -17.81 -1.00
C GLN A 46 5.36 -16.85 -1.28
N ALA A 47 6.41 -17.30 -1.98
CA ALA A 47 7.54 -16.47 -2.35
C ALA A 47 7.11 -15.29 -3.24
N VAL A 48 6.27 -15.54 -4.25
CA VAL A 48 5.71 -14.50 -5.12
C VAL A 48 4.85 -13.52 -4.31
N CYS A 49 3.98 -13.98 -3.40
CA CYS A 49 3.20 -13.10 -2.52
C CYS A 49 4.09 -12.23 -1.63
N CYS A 50 5.06 -12.82 -0.93
CA CYS A 50 5.98 -12.10 -0.04
C CYS A 50 6.80 -11.05 -0.80
N ARG A 51 7.30 -11.39 -1.99
CA ARG A 51 8.03 -10.48 -2.87
C ARG A 51 7.14 -9.33 -3.35
N THR A 52 5.91 -9.63 -3.75
CA THR A 52 4.96 -8.62 -4.23
C THR A 52 4.60 -7.62 -3.12
N ILE A 53 4.38 -8.09 -1.89
CA ILE A 53 4.13 -7.20 -0.73
C ILE A 53 5.32 -6.26 -0.50
N ALA A 54 6.54 -6.79 -0.58
CA ALA A 54 7.75 -6.00 -0.39
C ALA A 54 7.89 -4.94 -1.49
N VAL A 55 7.82 -5.36 -2.75
CA VAL A 55 7.93 -4.51 -3.95
C VAL A 55 6.88 -3.41 -3.94
N ARG A 56 5.61 -3.73 -3.65
CA ARG A 56 4.52 -2.75 -3.58
C ARG A 56 4.77 -1.64 -2.56
N ARG A 57 5.50 -1.92 -1.48
CA ARG A 57 5.81 -0.93 -0.45
C ARG A 57 7.05 -0.11 -0.76
N MET A 58 7.99 -0.64 -1.53
CA MET A 58 9.25 0.06 -1.78
C MET A 58 9.04 1.36 -2.57
N ARG A 59 9.73 2.41 -2.12
CA ARG A 59 9.67 3.75 -2.72
C ARG A 59 10.17 3.78 -4.17
N ILE A 60 11.11 2.90 -4.52
CA ILE A 60 11.61 2.81 -5.90
C ILE A 60 10.50 2.45 -6.90
N PHE A 61 9.50 1.68 -6.49
CA PHE A 61 8.34 1.30 -7.31
C PHE A 61 7.09 2.15 -7.06
N GLY A 62 7.24 3.32 -6.41
CA GLY A 62 6.13 4.23 -6.11
C GLY A 62 5.34 3.87 -4.85
N GLY A 63 5.84 2.93 -4.03
CA GLY A 63 5.26 2.61 -2.73
C GLY A 63 5.57 3.67 -1.66
N SER A 64 4.70 3.79 -0.65
CA SER A 64 4.87 4.74 0.47
C SER A 64 5.76 4.24 1.61
N GLY A 65 6.35 3.05 1.47
CA GLY A 65 7.12 2.37 2.52
C GLY A 65 6.24 1.75 3.61
N CYS A 66 6.84 1.58 4.78
CA CYS A 66 6.15 1.12 5.98
C CYS A 66 5.37 2.28 6.61
N THR A 67 4.04 2.20 6.66
CA THR A 67 3.21 3.28 7.22
C THR A 67 3.39 3.51 8.74
N ARG A 68 3.94 2.54 9.48
CA ARG A 68 4.32 2.72 10.89
C ARG A 68 5.71 3.32 11.07
N TYR A 69 6.62 3.08 10.11
CA TYR A 69 7.99 3.53 10.15
C TYR A 69 8.40 4.05 8.76
N PRO A 70 8.02 5.29 8.41
CA PRO A 70 8.09 5.81 7.03
C PRO A 70 9.49 5.80 6.41
N GLU A 71 10.54 5.75 7.22
CA GLU A 71 11.95 5.72 6.77
C GLU A 71 12.37 4.37 6.14
N TYR A 72 11.56 3.32 6.31
CA TYR A 72 11.87 1.95 5.86
C TYR A 72 10.85 1.46 4.84
N ASP A 73 11.26 0.51 3.99
CA ASP A 73 10.38 -0.06 2.98
C ASP A 73 9.35 -1.00 3.62
N VAL A 74 9.79 -1.83 4.57
CA VAL A 74 8.95 -2.83 5.26
C VAL A 74 9.36 -2.96 6.73
N CYS A 75 8.43 -3.46 7.56
CA CYS A 75 8.73 -3.90 8.92
C CYS A 75 8.48 -5.41 9.08
N THR A 76 9.03 -5.99 10.14
CA THR A 76 8.89 -7.44 10.43
C THR A 76 7.65 -7.79 11.25
N ASP A 77 6.71 -6.86 11.44
CA ASP A 77 5.45 -7.13 12.13
C ASP A 77 4.45 -7.81 11.16
N PRO A 78 4.07 -9.08 11.41
CA PRO A 78 3.11 -9.79 10.57
C PRO A 78 1.71 -9.17 10.59
N GLY A 79 1.36 -8.38 11.60
CA GLY A 79 0.10 -7.64 11.67
C GLY A 79 0.12 -6.30 10.93
N HIS A 80 1.22 -5.95 10.26
CA HIS A 80 1.36 -4.67 9.54
C HIS A 80 1.94 -4.81 8.13
N CYS A 81 3.11 -5.42 8.00
CA CYS A 81 3.76 -5.64 6.71
C CYS A 81 3.72 -7.13 6.36
N GLN A 82 4.66 -7.90 6.91
CA GLN A 82 4.65 -9.36 6.87
C GLN A 82 5.66 -9.90 7.89
N GLY A 83 5.55 -11.20 8.20
CA GLY A 83 6.48 -11.88 9.10
C GLY A 83 7.90 -11.93 8.54
N PHE A 84 8.85 -12.16 9.43
CA PHE A 84 10.27 -12.27 9.10
C PHE A 84 10.94 -13.21 10.12
N SER A 85 11.59 -14.27 9.66
CA SER A 85 12.23 -15.25 10.54
C SER A 85 13.38 -14.63 11.33
N ASP A 86 13.48 -14.93 12.63
CA ASP A 86 14.60 -14.52 13.50
C ASP A 86 15.85 -15.39 13.33
N LYS A 87 15.72 -16.55 12.69
CA LYS A 87 16.83 -17.48 12.45
C LYS A 87 17.62 -17.09 11.21
N LEU A 88 18.33 -15.97 11.29
CA LEU A 88 19.22 -15.50 10.22
C LEU A 88 20.27 -16.58 9.88
N GLY A 89 20.39 -16.92 8.59
CA GLY A 89 21.31 -17.96 8.10
C GLY A 89 20.79 -19.40 8.13
N GLU A 90 19.69 -19.70 8.83
CA GLU A 90 19.12 -21.05 8.92
C GLU A 90 17.84 -21.21 8.07
N ILE A 91 17.91 -20.86 6.79
CA ILE A 91 16.78 -21.06 5.88
C ILE A 91 16.80 -22.48 5.29
N PRO A 92 15.69 -23.23 5.38
CA PRO A 92 15.56 -24.54 4.73
C PRO A 92 15.77 -24.50 3.22
N GLU A 93 16.38 -25.55 2.68
CA GLU A 93 16.73 -25.62 1.25
C GLU A 93 15.50 -25.58 0.33
N SER A 94 14.38 -26.17 0.75
CA SER A 94 13.10 -26.09 0.01
C SER A 94 12.65 -24.64 -0.21
N ILE A 95 12.81 -23.78 0.81
CA ILE A 95 12.45 -22.36 0.71
C ILE A 95 13.44 -21.62 -0.16
N LYS A 96 14.76 -21.85 -0.01
CA LYS A 96 15.77 -21.22 -0.87
C LYS A 96 15.49 -21.50 -2.34
N LYS A 97 15.24 -22.77 -2.67
CA LYS A 97 14.91 -23.22 -4.02
C LYS A 97 13.61 -22.59 -4.54
N ALA A 98 12.55 -22.53 -3.73
CA ALA A 98 11.30 -21.88 -4.12
C ALA A 98 11.46 -20.38 -4.44
N VAL A 99 12.27 -19.68 -3.64
CA VAL A 99 12.57 -18.26 -3.86
C VAL A 99 13.41 -18.07 -5.11
N GLU A 100 14.43 -18.91 -5.32
CA GLU A 100 15.30 -18.88 -6.51
C GLU A 100 14.52 -19.16 -7.80
N GLU A 101 13.71 -20.22 -7.84
CA GLU A 101 12.90 -20.59 -9.01
C GLU A 101 11.81 -19.56 -9.33
N THR A 102 11.50 -18.64 -8.42
CA THR A 102 10.57 -17.52 -8.61
C THR A 102 11.25 -16.16 -8.53
N SER A 103 12.57 -16.11 -8.69
CA SER A 103 13.36 -14.89 -8.53
C SER A 103 12.85 -13.77 -9.43
N GLY A 104 12.57 -12.63 -8.82
CA GLY A 104 12.01 -11.48 -9.50
C GLY A 104 10.57 -11.63 -9.99
N LEU A 105 9.83 -12.71 -9.71
CA LEU A 105 8.41 -12.82 -10.06
C LEU A 105 7.51 -12.20 -9.00
N ILE A 106 6.56 -11.36 -9.45
CA ILE A 106 5.53 -10.70 -8.64
C ILE A 106 4.15 -10.86 -9.27
N LEU A 107 3.11 -10.59 -8.47
CA LEU A 107 1.74 -10.46 -8.97
C LEU A 107 1.44 -9.01 -9.34
N THR A 108 0.88 -8.81 -10.53
CA THR A 108 0.47 -7.49 -11.03
C THR A 108 -0.99 -7.48 -11.45
N TYR A 109 -1.60 -6.29 -11.38
CA TYR A 109 -2.92 -6.00 -11.94
C TYR A 109 -2.81 -4.69 -12.71
N ASN A 110 -3.11 -4.71 -14.01
CA ASN A 110 -2.84 -3.60 -14.94
C ASN A 110 -1.38 -3.12 -14.85
N GLY A 111 -0.43 -4.05 -14.77
CA GLY A 111 1.02 -3.78 -14.69
C GLY A 111 1.52 -3.19 -13.36
N ASN A 112 0.66 -3.04 -12.34
CA ASN A 112 1.03 -2.53 -11.02
C ASN A 112 1.11 -3.66 -9.99
N PRO A 113 2.11 -3.70 -9.09
CA PRO A 113 2.20 -4.70 -8.03
C PRO A 113 0.93 -4.72 -7.15
N VAL A 114 0.34 -5.90 -6.97
CA VAL A 114 -0.92 -6.06 -6.22
C VAL A 114 -0.71 -6.12 -4.71
N GLU A 115 -1.80 -5.94 -3.97
CA GLU A 115 -1.83 -6.23 -2.54
C GLU A 115 -1.99 -7.75 -2.33
N ALA A 116 -0.87 -8.47 -2.38
CA ALA A 116 -0.82 -9.94 -2.37
C ALA A 116 -1.01 -10.55 -0.97
N LEU A 117 -2.13 -10.24 -0.30
CA LEU A 117 -2.44 -10.73 1.04
C LEU A 117 -2.58 -12.25 1.07
N TYR A 118 -2.21 -12.84 2.19
CA TYR A 118 -2.32 -14.28 2.42
C TYR A 118 -2.62 -14.56 3.89
N HIS A 119 -3.23 -15.71 4.15
CA HIS A 119 -3.59 -16.15 5.49
C HIS A 119 -3.51 -17.67 5.61
N ASP A 120 -3.50 -18.18 6.84
CA ASP A 120 -3.27 -19.60 7.14
C ASP A 120 -4.35 -20.51 6.52
N THR A 121 -5.61 -20.35 6.95
CA THR A 121 -6.70 -21.24 6.55
C THR A 121 -8.00 -20.45 6.41
N CYS A 122 -8.69 -20.54 5.28
CA CYS A 122 -9.91 -19.76 5.05
C CYS A 122 -11.18 -20.40 5.63
N GLY A 123 -11.20 -21.71 5.89
CA GLY A 123 -12.40 -22.40 6.36
C GLY A 123 -13.44 -22.70 5.27
N GLY A 124 -13.06 -22.58 3.99
CA GLY A 124 -13.89 -23.00 2.84
C GLY A 124 -14.08 -21.92 1.78
N TYR A 125 -13.99 -20.65 2.14
CA TYR A 125 -14.07 -19.52 1.20
C TYR A 125 -13.13 -18.40 1.65
N THR A 126 -12.49 -17.73 0.71
CA THR A 126 -11.89 -16.42 0.99
C THR A 126 -12.96 -15.34 1.07
N GLU A 127 -12.59 -14.13 1.50
CA GLU A 127 -13.51 -13.03 1.71
C GLU A 127 -13.29 -11.89 0.70
N ASP A 128 -14.35 -11.12 0.44
CA ASP A 128 -14.26 -9.89 -0.34
C ASP A 128 -13.58 -8.77 0.48
N SER A 129 -12.68 -8.01 -0.16
CA SER A 129 -11.86 -7.01 0.56
C SER A 129 -12.68 -5.95 1.29
N GLU A 130 -13.84 -5.55 0.77
CA GLU A 130 -14.71 -4.55 1.39
C GLU A 130 -15.27 -4.99 2.75
N ASN A 131 -15.43 -6.29 2.98
CA ASN A 131 -15.94 -6.83 4.24
C ASN A 131 -14.88 -6.84 5.36
N VAL A 132 -13.61 -6.64 5.01
CA VAL A 132 -12.47 -6.72 5.95
C VAL A 132 -11.68 -5.41 6.02
N LEU A 133 -11.41 -4.79 4.87
CA LEU A 133 -10.63 -3.54 4.73
C LEU A 133 -11.51 -2.29 4.56
N GLY A 134 -12.80 -2.46 4.25
CA GLY A 134 -13.74 -1.36 4.02
C GLY A 134 -13.73 -0.76 2.61
N ASN A 135 -12.87 -1.24 1.71
CA ASN A 135 -12.82 -0.82 0.31
C ASN A 135 -12.73 -2.01 -0.65
N LYS A 136 -13.32 -1.86 -1.85
CA LYS A 136 -13.33 -2.88 -2.90
C LYS A 136 -12.01 -2.89 -3.68
N ILE A 137 -11.37 -4.04 -3.76
CA ILE A 137 -10.12 -4.32 -4.47
C ILE A 137 -10.37 -5.45 -5.47
N SER A 138 -10.30 -5.15 -6.77
CA SER A 138 -10.76 -6.04 -7.85
C SER A 138 -10.21 -7.46 -7.83
N TYR A 139 -8.97 -7.65 -7.39
CA TYR A 139 -8.29 -8.94 -7.35
C TYR A 139 -8.37 -9.66 -5.99
N LEU A 140 -8.90 -9.03 -4.94
CA LEU A 140 -9.13 -9.65 -3.63
C LEU A 140 -10.61 -9.94 -3.44
N ARG A 141 -11.05 -11.05 -4.02
CA ARG A 141 -12.46 -11.46 -4.09
C ARG A 141 -12.70 -12.76 -3.31
N LYS A 142 -13.94 -12.97 -2.92
CA LYS A 142 -14.40 -14.28 -2.41
C LYS A 142 -14.24 -15.35 -3.49
N VAL A 143 -13.48 -16.39 -3.18
CA VAL A 143 -13.32 -17.61 -3.99
C VAL A 143 -13.55 -18.84 -3.12
N GLU A 144 -14.16 -19.86 -3.70
CA GLU A 144 -14.34 -21.16 -3.05
C GLU A 144 -12.99 -21.87 -2.90
N CYS A 145 -12.72 -22.39 -1.70
CA CYS A 145 -11.49 -23.11 -1.38
C CYS A 145 -11.82 -24.50 -0.82
N GLY A 146 -12.02 -25.46 -1.72
CA GLY A 146 -12.21 -26.88 -1.41
C GLY A 146 -10.92 -27.64 -1.10
N PHE A 147 -9.83 -26.95 -0.75
CA PHE A 147 -8.49 -27.53 -0.65
C PHE A 147 -7.87 -27.42 0.76
N CYS A 148 -8.50 -26.73 1.70
CA CYS A 148 -7.94 -26.45 3.03
C CYS A 148 -8.56 -27.28 4.17
N SER A 149 -9.43 -28.26 3.85
CA SER A 149 -10.17 -29.06 4.84
C SER A 149 -9.30 -29.94 5.72
N ASP A 150 -8.07 -30.26 5.29
CA ASP A 150 -7.09 -31.02 6.05
C ASP A 150 -6.23 -30.14 6.99
N SER A 151 -6.46 -28.83 7.00
CA SER A 151 -5.79 -27.93 7.93
C SER A 151 -6.18 -28.24 9.38
N PRO A 152 -5.22 -28.24 10.33
CA PRO A 152 -5.53 -28.30 11.77
C PRO A 152 -6.28 -27.05 12.26
N HIS A 153 -6.38 -26.03 11.41
CA HIS A 153 -7.09 -24.79 11.67
C HIS A 153 -8.40 -24.67 10.86
N TYR A 154 -8.83 -25.73 10.17
CA TYR A 154 -10.08 -25.70 9.39
C TYR A 154 -11.30 -25.50 10.31
N VAL A 155 -11.42 -26.33 11.35
CA VAL A 155 -12.39 -26.16 12.44
C VAL A 155 -11.66 -26.31 13.77
N THR A 156 -11.75 -25.30 14.63
CA THR A 156 -11.20 -25.33 15.98
C THR A 156 -12.30 -25.06 17.00
N ARG A 157 -12.14 -25.60 18.21
CA ARG A 157 -13.09 -25.39 19.31
C ARG A 157 -12.42 -24.70 20.47
N ARG A 158 -13.06 -23.66 21.01
CA ARG A 158 -12.61 -22.99 22.24
C ARG A 158 -13.76 -22.80 23.22
N ILE A 159 -13.55 -23.24 24.45
CA ILE A 159 -14.48 -22.99 25.54
C ILE A 159 -14.06 -21.70 26.24
N ILE A 160 -14.97 -20.72 26.31
CA ILE A 160 -14.77 -19.48 27.07
C ILE A 160 -15.80 -19.37 28.18
N THR A 161 -15.32 -19.18 29.41
CA THR A 161 -16.21 -18.93 30.56
C THR A 161 -16.84 -17.55 30.44
N ILE A 162 -18.07 -17.40 30.93
CA ILE A 162 -18.75 -16.10 30.94
C ILE A 162 -17.95 -15.08 31.76
N LYS A 163 -17.25 -15.50 32.83
CA LYS A 163 -16.33 -14.63 33.58
C LYS A 163 -15.22 -14.06 32.69
N ASN A 164 -14.57 -14.91 31.89
CA ASN A 164 -13.51 -14.47 30.98
C ASN A 164 -14.07 -13.63 29.83
N LEU A 165 -15.27 -13.95 29.35
CA LEU A 165 -15.95 -13.18 28.31
C LEU A 165 -16.28 -11.76 28.79
N LYS A 166 -16.87 -11.60 30.00
CA LYS A 166 -17.09 -10.30 30.65
C LYS A 166 -15.81 -9.48 30.72
N LYS A 167 -14.75 -10.10 31.25
CA LYS A 167 -13.45 -9.44 31.42
C LYS A 167 -12.85 -8.99 30.09
N LYS A 168 -12.88 -9.84 29.06
CA LYS A 168 -12.23 -9.56 27.77
C LYS A 168 -12.99 -8.56 26.91
N LEU A 169 -14.33 -8.57 26.96
CA LEU A 169 -15.15 -7.68 26.15
C LEU A 169 -15.56 -6.39 26.87
N GLY A 170 -15.30 -6.28 28.18
CA GLY A 170 -15.70 -5.11 28.98
C GLY A 170 -17.22 -4.96 29.10
N VAL A 171 -17.97 -6.04 28.91
CA VAL A 171 -19.43 -6.06 28.97
C VAL A 171 -19.92 -6.68 30.27
N ASN A 172 -21.13 -6.31 30.66
CA ASN A 172 -21.79 -6.92 31.79
C ASN A 172 -22.98 -7.79 31.35
N PHE A 173 -23.10 -8.98 31.95
CA PHE A 173 -24.21 -9.91 31.73
C PHE A 173 -25.11 -10.03 32.98
N ASP A 174 -25.16 -9.00 33.82
CA ASP A 174 -25.95 -9.04 35.06
C ASP A 174 -27.47 -9.08 34.81
N SER A 175 -27.93 -8.64 33.64
CA SER A 175 -29.31 -8.84 33.18
C SER A 175 -29.62 -10.30 32.77
N ALA A 176 -28.62 -11.16 32.61
CA ALA A 176 -28.77 -12.60 32.34
C ALA A 176 -28.81 -13.41 33.65
N THR A 177 -29.45 -12.88 34.69
CA THR A 177 -29.61 -13.53 35.98
C THR A 177 -31.08 -13.90 36.22
N GLY A 178 -31.41 -15.19 36.10
CA GLY A 178 -32.78 -15.72 36.22
C GLY A 178 -32.93 -17.08 35.52
N LYS A 179 -34.12 -17.69 35.56
CA LYS A 179 -34.45 -18.82 34.66
C LYS A 179 -34.60 -18.24 33.25
N VAL A 180 -33.51 -18.26 32.48
CA VAL A 180 -33.50 -17.78 31.10
C VAL A 180 -33.66 -18.97 30.18
N ASP A 181 -34.59 -18.89 29.23
CA ASP A 181 -34.71 -19.93 28.20
C ASP A 181 -33.38 -20.06 27.45
N ILE A 182 -32.81 -21.26 27.47
CA ILE A 182 -31.68 -21.59 26.62
C ILE A 182 -32.29 -22.22 25.39
N LYS A 183 -32.45 -21.42 24.33
CA LYS A 183 -33.09 -21.87 23.09
C LYS A 183 -32.49 -23.19 22.61
N GLY A 184 -33.33 -24.18 22.33
CA GLY A 184 -32.99 -25.55 21.95
C GLY A 184 -32.50 -26.47 23.08
N ILE A 185 -32.35 -25.99 24.31
CA ILE A 185 -31.89 -26.79 25.46
C ILE A 185 -32.90 -26.75 26.61
N PHE A 186 -33.31 -25.58 27.09
CA PHE A 186 -34.31 -25.41 28.14
C PHE A 186 -35.32 -24.35 27.69
N GLU A 187 -36.48 -24.80 27.23
CA GLU A 187 -37.53 -23.96 26.64
C GLU A 187 -38.91 -24.28 27.23
N GLU A 188 -39.89 -23.41 26.95
CA GLU A 188 -41.31 -23.64 27.25
C GLU A 188 -41.58 -23.97 28.74
N ILE A 189 -40.81 -23.34 29.65
CA ILE A 189 -40.83 -23.66 31.08
C ILE A 189 -42.11 -23.14 31.73
N LYS A 190 -42.98 -24.06 32.16
CA LYS A 190 -44.18 -23.76 32.94
C LYS A 190 -43.90 -23.98 34.41
N THR A 191 -44.17 -23.00 35.26
CA THR A 191 -43.94 -23.07 36.70
C THR A 191 -45.24 -23.11 37.51
N THR A 192 -45.16 -23.63 38.73
CA THR A 192 -46.22 -23.48 39.74
C THR A 192 -46.13 -22.10 40.40
N GLY A 193 -47.17 -21.70 41.14
CA GLY A 193 -47.14 -20.45 41.92
C GLY A 193 -46.03 -20.37 42.98
N SER A 194 -45.45 -21.51 43.39
CA SER A 194 -44.29 -21.55 44.30
C SER A 194 -42.92 -21.48 43.59
N GLY A 195 -42.92 -21.43 42.25
CA GLY A 195 -41.73 -21.33 41.40
C GLY A 195 -41.07 -22.66 41.03
N ARG A 196 -41.72 -23.80 41.33
CA ARG A 196 -41.26 -25.14 40.90
C ARG A 196 -41.58 -25.37 39.43
N ILE A 197 -40.73 -26.11 38.72
CA ILE A 197 -40.99 -26.51 37.33
C ILE A 197 -42.18 -27.49 37.33
N LYS A 198 -43.23 -27.16 36.56
CA LYS A 198 -44.36 -28.05 36.29
C LYS A 198 -44.08 -28.87 35.03
N ARG A 199 -43.65 -28.19 33.96
CA ARG A 199 -43.18 -28.79 32.71
C ARG A 199 -42.03 -27.96 32.13
N ILE A 200 -41.15 -28.62 31.41
CA ILE A 200 -40.03 -28.03 30.68
C ILE A 200 -39.76 -28.84 29.43
N LYS A 201 -39.46 -28.17 28.32
CA LYS A 201 -38.95 -28.81 27.12
C LYS A 201 -37.43 -28.82 27.16
N VAL A 202 -36.85 -30.01 27.05
CA VAL A 202 -35.41 -30.22 26.99
C VAL A 202 -35.06 -30.85 25.65
N GLY A 203 -34.45 -30.04 24.76
CA GLY A 203 -34.25 -30.43 23.36
C GLY A 203 -35.59 -30.68 22.66
N ASP A 204 -35.82 -31.91 22.22
CA ASP A 204 -36.98 -32.36 21.48
C ASP A 204 -38.08 -33.00 22.36
N ARG A 205 -37.86 -33.10 23.68
CA ARG A 205 -38.76 -33.81 24.61
C ARG A 205 -39.29 -32.92 25.72
N GLU A 206 -40.53 -33.16 26.12
CA GLU A 206 -41.13 -32.51 27.30
C GLU A 206 -40.97 -33.40 28.54
N PHE A 207 -40.65 -32.76 29.67
CA PHE A 207 -40.50 -33.40 30.97
C PHE A 207 -41.31 -32.66 32.01
N SER A 208 -41.89 -33.40 32.96
CA SER A 208 -42.39 -32.86 34.21
C SER A 208 -41.24 -32.42 35.13
N GLY A 209 -41.54 -31.58 36.11
CA GLY A 209 -40.54 -31.19 37.10
C GLY A 209 -40.02 -32.35 37.95
N GLU A 210 -40.81 -33.41 38.18
CA GLU A 210 -40.35 -34.56 38.98
C GLU A 210 -39.41 -35.45 38.18
N GLU A 211 -39.70 -35.68 36.88
CA GLU A 211 -38.78 -36.40 35.98
C GLU A 211 -37.42 -35.71 35.90
N ILE A 212 -37.40 -34.37 35.79
CA ILE A 212 -36.13 -33.61 35.82
C ILE A 212 -35.40 -33.79 37.14
N LYS A 213 -36.13 -33.81 38.27
CA LYS A 213 -35.54 -33.98 39.59
C LYS A 213 -34.87 -35.34 39.73
N GLU A 214 -35.56 -36.40 39.31
CA GLU A 214 -35.06 -37.78 39.34
C GLU A 214 -33.91 -38.00 38.36
N LEU A 215 -34.11 -37.65 37.07
CA LEU A 215 -33.13 -37.88 36.01
C LEU A 215 -31.82 -37.10 36.22
N LEU A 216 -31.90 -35.88 36.76
CA LEU A 216 -30.70 -35.08 37.06
C LEU A 216 -30.17 -35.29 38.49
N SER A 217 -30.82 -36.16 39.28
CA SER A 217 -30.41 -36.46 40.66
C SER A 217 -30.25 -35.21 41.53
N ILE A 218 -31.23 -34.30 41.46
CA ILE A 218 -31.23 -33.04 42.22
C ILE A 218 -32.26 -33.07 43.35
N ASN A 219 -32.05 -32.24 44.37
CA ASN A 219 -32.88 -32.27 45.58
C ASN A 219 -34.27 -31.62 45.37
N SER A 220 -34.43 -30.78 44.34
CA SER A 220 -35.66 -30.01 44.11
C SER A 220 -35.79 -29.56 42.66
N ASN A 221 -37.04 -29.52 42.18
CA ASN A 221 -37.41 -28.92 40.89
C ASN A 221 -37.71 -27.41 40.97
N LYS A 222 -37.44 -26.77 42.12
CA LYS A 222 -37.34 -25.31 42.25
C LYS A 222 -35.88 -24.90 42.04
N LEU A 223 -35.47 -24.79 40.78
CA LEU A 223 -34.09 -24.51 40.39
C LEU A 223 -33.98 -23.34 39.42
N ASN A 224 -32.79 -22.73 39.37
CA ASN A 224 -32.35 -21.74 38.39
C ASN A 224 -31.03 -22.20 37.76
N TRP A 225 -30.70 -21.76 36.55
CA TRP A 225 -29.41 -22.02 35.91
C TRP A 225 -28.76 -20.72 35.41
N LYS A 226 -27.47 -20.81 35.11
CA LYS A 226 -26.70 -19.74 34.47
C LYS A 226 -25.77 -20.39 33.45
N VAL A 227 -25.61 -19.75 32.29
CA VAL A 227 -24.55 -20.13 31.35
C VAL A 227 -23.22 -19.78 32.02
N VAL A 228 -22.38 -20.79 32.26
CA VAL A 228 -21.05 -20.60 32.89
C VAL A 228 -19.93 -20.54 31.86
N ALA A 229 -20.13 -21.17 30.69
CA ALA A 229 -19.23 -21.14 29.55
C ALA A 229 -19.98 -21.37 28.24
N ILE A 230 -19.40 -20.92 27.14
CA ILE A 230 -19.84 -21.22 25.78
C ILE A 230 -18.69 -21.89 25.02
N ALA A 231 -19.03 -22.86 24.17
CA ALA A 231 -18.11 -23.44 23.20
C ALA A 231 -18.25 -22.68 21.88
N LEU A 232 -17.13 -22.14 21.39
CA LEU A 232 -17.02 -21.50 20.09
C LEU A 232 -16.45 -22.52 19.12
N GLU A 233 -17.20 -22.84 18.07
CA GLU A 233 -16.68 -23.52 16.89
C GLU A 233 -16.23 -22.45 15.88
N ILE A 234 -14.95 -22.45 15.56
CA ILE A 234 -14.29 -21.39 14.79
C ILE A 234 -13.76 -22.03 13.52
N MET A 235 -14.14 -21.49 12.37
CA MET A 235 -13.67 -21.96 11.08
C MET A 235 -12.56 -21.07 10.54
N GLY A 236 -11.45 -21.68 10.11
CA GLY A 236 -10.29 -20.98 9.57
C GLY A 236 -9.42 -20.25 10.61
N LYS A 237 -8.40 -19.58 10.09
CA LYS A 237 -7.39 -18.81 10.83
C LYS A 237 -6.78 -17.74 9.92
N GLY A 238 -6.88 -16.49 10.36
CA GLY A 238 -6.38 -15.31 9.65
C GLY A 238 -7.53 -14.46 9.10
N HIS A 239 -7.19 -13.46 8.27
CA HIS A 239 -8.14 -12.43 7.82
C HIS A 239 -8.99 -12.85 6.62
N GLY A 240 -8.74 -14.01 6.00
CA GLY A 240 -9.57 -14.56 4.91
C GLY A 240 -9.35 -13.93 3.52
N LEU A 241 -8.45 -12.95 3.39
CA LEU A 241 -8.20 -12.25 2.11
C LEU A 241 -7.08 -12.94 1.32
N GLY A 242 -7.24 -12.97 -0.01
CA GLY A 242 -6.22 -13.46 -0.94
C GLY A 242 -5.90 -14.93 -0.73
N MET A 243 -4.61 -15.29 -0.78
CA MET A 243 -4.19 -16.68 -0.80
C MET A 243 -4.36 -17.38 0.55
N CYS A 244 -5.10 -18.49 0.56
CA CYS A 244 -5.16 -19.42 1.68
C CYS A 244 -3.97 -20.39 1.62
N GLN A 245 -3.09 -20.40 2.63
CA GLN A 245 -1.85 -21.18 2.62
C GLN A 245 -2.09 -22.69 2.60
N TYR A 246 -3.01 -23.19 3.43
CA TYR A 246 -3.39 -24.61 3.37
C TYR A 246 -4.13 -24.97 2.08
N GLY A 247 -4.89 -24.02 1.53
CA GLY A 247 -5.52 -24.21 0.22
C GLY A 247 -4.51 -24.30 -0.92
N ALA A 248 -3.49 -23.43 -0.93
CA ALA A 248 -2.35 -23.49 -1.84
C ALA A 248 -1.60 -24.84 -1.73
N ARG A 249 -1.37 -25.33 -0.50
CA ARG A 249 -0.83 -26.68 -0.27
C ARG A 249 -1.72 -27.76 -0.87
N GLY A 250 -3.03 -27.74 -0.61
CA GLY A 250 -3.97 -28.73 -1.15
C GLY A 250 -4.06 -28.71 -2.68
N MET A 251 -3.98 -27.53 -3.30
CA MET A 251 -3.90 -27.40 -4.77
C MET A 251 -2.58 -27.96 -5.31
N ALA A 252 -1.45 -27.64 -4.67
CA ALA A 252 -0.14 -28.16 -5.06
C ALA A 252 -0.06 -29.70 -4.94
N LEU A 253 -0.65 -30.29 -3.89
CA LEU A 253 -0.76 -31.74 -3.72
C LEU A 253 -1.61 -32.39 -4.82
N LYS A 254 -2.51 -31.64 -5.46
CA LYS A 254 -3.29 -32.07 -6.63
C LYS A 254 -2.60 -31.74 -7.97
N GLY A 255 -1.33 -31.34 -7.95
CA GLY A 255 -0.52 -31.11 -9.14
C GLY A 255 -0.70 -29.73 -9.80
N GLN A 256 -1.35 -28.78 -9.14
CA GLN A 256 -1.42 -27.39 -9.63
C GLN A 256 -0.07 -26.70 -9.43
N ASP A 257 0.39 -25.98 -10.46
CA ASP A 257 1.57 -25.11 -10.36
C ASP A 257 1.25 -23.81 -9.59
N PHE A 258 2.30 -23.10 -9.18
CA PHE A 258 2.17 -21.86 -8.42
C PHE A 258 1.39 -20.77 -9.18
N ALA A 259 1.50 -20.72 -10.51
CA ALA A 259 0.80 -19.71 -11.30
C ALA A 259 -0.72 -19.93 -11.26
N ASN A 260 -1.18 -21.18 -11.38
CA ASN A 260 -2.60 -21.53 -11.26
C ASN A 260 -3.11 -21.36 -9.82
N ILE A 261 -2.29 -21.67 -8.81
CA ILE A 261 -2.62 -21.41 -7.40
C ILE A 261 -2.86 -19.90 -7.19
N LEU A 262 -1.95 -19.05 -7.63
CA LEU A 262 -2.08 -17.61 -7.46
C LEU A 262 -3.27 -17.05 -8.25
N LYS A 263 -3.47 -17.50 -9.50
CA LYS A 263 -4.61 -17.09 -10.34
C LYS A 263 -5.96 -17.46 -9.72
N HIS A 264 -6.03 -18.58 -9.00
CA HIS A 264 -7.24 -18.97 -8.27
C HIS A 264 -7.59 -17.99 -7.14
N TYR A 265 -6.59 -17.54 -6.37
CA TYR A 265 -6.81 -16.65 -5.22
C TYR A 265 -6.81 -15.15 -5.56
N PHE A 266 -6.18 -14.76 -6.67
CA PHE A 266 -6.05 -13.38 -7.12
C PHE A 266 -6.67 -13.22 -8.51
N THR A 267 -7.96 -12.87 -8.55
CA THR A 267 -8.72 -12.81 -9.80
C THR A 267 -8.22 -11.69 -10.71
N GLY A 268 -7.92 -12.00 -11.97
CA GLY A 268 -7.52 -11.02 -12.99
C GLY A 268 -6.07 -10.51 -12.86
N THR A 269 -5.25 -11.13 -12.02
CA THR A 269 -3.82 -10.79 -11.90
C THR A 269 -2.95 -11.62 -12.82
N GLU A 270 -1.76 -11.12 -13.11
CA GLU A 270 -0.72 -11.79 -13.87
C GLU A 270 0.53 -11.99 -13.02
N VAL A 271 1.29 -13.06 -13.30
CA VAL A 271 2.62 -13.26 -12.73
C VAL A 271 3.63 -12.71 -13.71
N GLU A 272 4.32 -11.64 -13.34
CA GLU A 272 5.27 -10.95 -14.19
C GLU A 272 6.63 -10.82 -13.50
N LYS A 273 7.70 -10.67 -14.29
CA LYS A 273 9.00 -10.31 -13.75
C LYS A 273 8.99 -8.82 -13.36
N ILE A 274 9.52 -8.49 -12.18
CA ILE A 274 9.65 -7.11 -11.70
C ILE A 274 10.39 -6.31 -12.77
N LYS A 275 9.76 -5.23 -13.24
CA LYS A 275 10.42 -4.26 -14.09
C LYS A 275 11.23 -3.34 -13.17
N MET A 276 12.53 -3.23 -13.42
CA MET A 276 13.42 -2.37 -12.65
C MET A 276 13.57 -1.03 -13.37
N PRO A 277 13.73 0.09 -12.67
CA PRO A 277 14.29 1.28 -13.30
C PRO A 277 15.62 0.91 -13.96
N SER A 278 15.77 1.28 -15.22
CA SER A 278 16.97 1.07 -16.02
C SER A 278 17.44 2.40 -16.61
N GLU A 279 18.60 2.39 -17.28
CA GLU A 279 19.04 3.59 -18.03
C GLU A 279 18.02 4.02 -19.09
N ASP A 280 17.32 3.06 -19.71
CA ASP A 280 16.32 3.36 -20.75
C ASP A 280 14.97 3.81 -20.20
N ASN A 281 14.64 3.47 -18.95
CA ASN A 281 13.37 3.83 -18.30
C ASN A 281 13.61 4.20 -16.83
N PRO A 282 14.34 5.29 -16.56
CA PRO A 282 14.75 5.63 -15.20
C PRO A 282 13.58 6.16 -14.35
N LEU A 283 12.45 6.53 -14.94
CA LEU A 283 11.28 7.03 -14.22
C LEU A 283 10.09 6.07 -14.27
N ILE A 284 10.32 4.79 -14.59
CA ILE A 284 9.27 3.77 -14.54
C ILE A 284 8.59 3.76 -13.17
N PHE A 285 7.25 3.67 -13.17
CA PHE A 285 6.36 3.77 -12.01
C PHE A 285 6.24 5.14 -11.34
N LYS A 286 6.94 6.18 -11.84
CA LYS A 286 6.79 7.53 -11.29
C LYS A 286 5.62 8.26 -11.91
N LYS A 287 4.80 8.87 -11.06
CA LYS A 287 3.75 9.80 -11.42
C LYS A 287 4.24 11.22 -11.13
N ILE A 288 4.27 12.09 -12.13
CA ILE A 288 4.72 13.48 -11.95
C ILE A 288 3.62 14.41 -12.42
N ALA A 289 3.19 15.32 -11.55
CA ALA A 289 2.32 16.42 -11.95
C ALA A 289 3.18 17.61 -12.38
N VAL A 290 2.99 18.06 -13.61
CA VAL A 290 3.65 19.25 -14.14
C VAL A 290 2.60 20.34 -14.32
N ASP A 291 2.89 21.51 -13.78
CA ASP A 291 1.97 22.62 -13.71
C ASP A 291 2.52 23.80 -14.49
N PRO A 292 1.91 24.11 -15.64
CA PRO A 292 2.19 25.34 -16.34
C PRO A 292 1.68 26.53 -15.51
N GLY A 293 2.58 27.30 -14.91
CA GLY A 293 2.27 28.47 -14.10
C GLY A 293 1.48 29.52 -14.88
N LYS A 294 0.53 30.19 -14.20
CA LYS A 294 -0.36 31.23 -14.75
C LYS A 294 -1.11 30.81 -16.03
N GLY A 295 -1.92 31.68 -16.63
CA GLY A 295 -2.69 31.42 -17.88
C GLY A 295 -2.95 32.73 -18.62
N SER A 296 -3.74 32.73 -19.69
CA SER A 296 -3.94 33.90 -20.57
C SER A 296 -4.53 35.16 -19.92
N GLU A 297 -5.24 35.02 -18.79
CA GLU A 297 -5.79 36.17 -18.05
C GLU A 297 -4.77 36.56 -16.96
N ASP A 298 -4.42 37.84 -16.88
CA ASP A 298 -3.30 38.39 -16.07
C ASP A 298 -1.89 37.99 -16.56
N ASP A 299 -1.78 37.67 -17.85
CA ASP A 299 -0.53 37.25 -18.46
C ASP A 299 0.44 38.43 -18.61
N LEU A 300 1.61 38.31 -17.99
CA LEU A 300 2.69 39.27 -18.17
C LEU A 300 3.44 38.92 -19.46
N CYS A 301 3.78 39.94 -20.24
CA CYS A 301 4.59 39.78 -21.44
C CYS A 301 5.99 40.31 -21.20
N GLY A 302 6.99 39.64 -21.77
CA GLY A 302 8.31 40.22 -21.91
C GLY A 302 8.31 41.42 -22.87
N PRO A 303 9.40 42.22 -22.89
CA PRO A 303 9.52 43.41 -23.73
C PRO A 303 9.42 43.15 -25.26
N MET A 304 9.59 41.91 -25.72
CA MET A 304 9.41 41.48 -27.12
C MET A 304 8.02 40.86 -27.38
N GLY A 305 7.14 40.84 -26.38
CA GLY A 305 5.75 40.38 -26.51
C GLY A 305 5.53 38.89 -26.24
N LEU A 306 6.53 38.16 -25.72
CA LEU A 306 6.36 36.75 -25.36
C LEU A 306 5.55 36.65 -24.06
N SER A 307 4.42 35.93 -24.12
CA SER A 307 3.52 35.73 -22.98
C SER A 307 4.07 34.68 -21.99
N GLU A 308 3.97 34.98 -20.70
CA GLU A 308 4.42 34.09 -19.61
C GLU A 308 3.60 32.79 -19.57
N GLY A 309 2.27 32.90 -19.66
CA GLY A 309 1.36 31.77 -19.65
C GLY A 309 1.62 30.82 -20.81
N PHE A 310 1.90 31.37 -22.00
CA PHE A 310 2.23 30.59 -23.19
C PHE A 310 3.58 29.88 -23.01
N ILE A 311 4.63 30.58 -22.58
CA ILE A 311 5.94 29.98 -22.45
C ILE A 311 6.00 28.91 -21.34
N ASN A 312 5.29 29.13 -20.24
CA ASN A 312 5.14 28.14 -19.16
C ASN A 312 4.47 26.85 -19.67
N TYR A 313 3.46 26.97 -20.53
CA TYR A 313 2.83 25.82 -21.18
C TYR A 313 3.78 25.09 -22.12
N GLU A 314 4.46 25.81 -23.02
CA GLU A 314 5.38 25.19 -23.96
C GLU A 314 6.51 24.44 -23.24
N MET A 315 7.09 25.00 -22.19
CA MET A 315 8.08 24.30 -21.39
C MET A 315 7.51 23.07 -20.67
N ALA A 316 6.31 23.18 -20.08
CA ALA A 316 5.67 22.06 -19.40
C ALA A 316 5.34 20.92 -20.37
N ARG A 317 4.94 21.25 -21.61
CA ARG A 317 4.73 20.28 -22.69
C ARG A 317 6.01 19.53 -23.03
N VAL A 318 7.13 20.26 -23.21
CA VAL A 318 8.44 19.66 -23.50
C VAL A 318 8.93 18.81 -22.33
N LEU A 319 8.77 19.28 -21.09
CA LEU A 319 9.12 18.50 -19.90
C LEU A 319 8.27 17.22 -19.80
N ARG A 320 6.97 17.30 -20.06
CA ARG A 320 6.09 16.12 -20.11
C ARG A 320 6.57 15.10 -21.13
N GLU A 321 6.94 15.53 -22.33
CA GLU A 321 7.44 14.64 -23.38
C GLU A 321 8.71 13.91 -22.94
N ILE A 322 9.67 14.63 -22.35
CA ILE A 322 10.90 14.03 -21.81
C ILE A 322 10.56 13.03 -20.70
N LEU A 323 9.84 13.46 -19.66
CA LEU A 323 9.50 12.60 -18.53
C LEU A 323 8.71 11.35 -18.95
N SER A 324 7.78 11.49 -19.88
CA SER A 324 6.96 10.37 -20.37
C SER A 324 7.79 9.39 -21.19
N LYS A 325 8.73 9.89 -22.01
CA LYS A 325 9.65 9.04 -22.77
C LYS A 325 10.55 8.21 -21.86
N GLU A 326 10.92 8.76 -20.71
CA GLU A 326 11.77 8.12 -19.69
C GLU A 326 10.98 7.23 -18.71
N GLY A 327 9.70 6.97 -19.00
CA GLY A 327 8.87 5.99 -18.30
C GLY A 327 7.91 6.55 -17.25
N ALA A 328 7.89 7.87 -17.00
CA ALA A 328 6.97 8.47 -16.04
C ALA A 328 5.54 8.58 -16.61
N LYS A 329 4.54 8.40 -15.75
CA LYS A 329 3.18 8.87 -16.03
C LYS A 329 3.10 10.35 -15.66
N VAL A 330 2.73 11.21 -16.60
CA VAL A 330 2.73 12.65 -16.37
C VAL A 330 1.36 13.25 -16.63
N ILE A 331 0.90 14.14 -15.73
CA ILE A 331 -0.30 14.95 -15.93
C ILE A 331 0.08 16.43 -16.02
N LEU A 332 -0.59 17.17 -16.92
CA LEU A 332 -0.55 18.63 -16.92
C LEU A 332 -1.79 19.18 -16.22
N THR A 333 -1.62 20.22 -15.41
CA THR A 333 -2.78 20.89 -14.78
C THR A 333 -3.63 21.65 -15.79
N ARG A 334 -3.04 22.14 -16.90
CA ARG A 334 -3.70 22.70 -18.09
C ARG A 334 -2.99 22.28 -19.38
N ASN A 335 -3.72 22.22 -20.49
CA ASN A 335 -3.24 21.66 -21.76
C ASN A 335 -3.07 22.67 -22.90
N ASN A 336 -3.20 23.96 -22.62
CA ASN A 336 -3.07 25.09 -23.54
C ASN A 336 -2.77 26.35 -22.71
N ASN A 337 -2.73 27.54 -23.34
CA ASN A 337 -2.62 28.82 -22.63
C ASN A 337 -3.94 29.33 -22.01
N GLU A 338 -4.81 28.47 -21.49
CA GLU A 338 -6.04 28.90 -20.81
C GLU A 338 -5.79 29.32 -19.36
N LYS A 339 -6.66 30.18 -18.83
CA LYS A 339 -6.77 30.35 -17.39
C LYS A 339 -7.40 29.12 -16.77
N LYS A 340 -6.83 28.66 -15.67
CA LYS A 340 -7.41 27.64 -14.82
C LYS A 340 -7.28 28.04 -13.36
N ASP A 341 -8.37 27.90 -12.62
CA ASP A 341 -8.42 28.27 -11.21
C ASP A 341 -7.44 27.41 -10.38
N LEU A 342 -6.87 28.00 -9.33
CA LEU A 342 -5.89 27.32 -8.49
C LEU A 342 -6.49 26.08 -7.79
N MET A 343 -7.76 26.13 -7.36
CA MET A 343 -8.42 24.96 -6.76
C MET A 343 -8.63 23.85 -7.79
N GLU A 344 -8.97 24.20 -9.03
CA GLU A 344 -9.11 23.21 -10.10
C GLU A 344 -7.78 22.53 -10.42
N ARG A 345 -6.67 23.29 -10.42
CA ARG A 345 -5.32 22.72 -10.59
C ARG A 345 -4.98 21.77 -9.45
N ILE A 346 -5.28 22.15 -8.20
CA ILE A 346 -5.10 21.27 -7.03
C ILE A 346 -5.93 20.01 -7.11
N ARG A 347 -7.18 20.07 -7.59
CA ARG A 347 -8.00 18.86 -7.82
C ARG A 347 -7.32 17.93 -8.82
N VAL A 348 -6.88 18.45 -9.97
CA VAL A 348 -6.17 17.65 -10.97
C VAL A 348 -4.92 16.99 -10.39
N ILE A 349 -4.13 17.73 -9.60
CA ILE A 349 -2.91 17.21 -8.96
C ILE A 349 -3.27 16.11 -7.95
N ASN A 350 -4.17 16.39 -7.01
CA ASN A 350 -4.48 15.47 -5.92
C ASN A 350 -5.26 14.23 -6.39
N ASP A 351 -6.10 14.34 -7.43
CA ASP A 351 -6.80 13.19 -8.03
C ASP A 351 -5.83 12.28 -8.81
N PHE A 352 -4.75 12.83 -9.36
CA PHE A 352 -3.71 12.06 -10.03
C PHE A 352 -2.80 11.30 -9.06
N ASP A 353 -2.68 11.79 -7.82
CA ASP A 353 -1.86 11.23 -6.75
C ASP A 353 -0.39 11.04 -7.18
N PRO A 354 0.33 12.13 -7.51
CA PRO A 354 1.71 12.09 -8.00
C PRO A 354 2.75 11.82 -6.90
N ASP A 355 3.89 11.27 -7.31
CA ASP A 355 5.10 11.19 -6.49
C ASP A 355 5.77 12.57 -6.33
N LEU A 356 5.73 13.41 -7.37
CA LEU A 356 6.32 14.76 -7.38
C LEU A 356 5.43 15.77 -8.10
N PHE A 357 5.49 17.02 -7.62
CA PHE A 357 4.84 18.18 -8.22
C PHE A 357 5.88 19.20 -8.70
N ILE A 358 5.78 19.62 -9.96
CA ILE A 358 6.67 20.63 -10.57
C ILE A 358 5.82 21.75 -11.18
N SER A 359 5.93 22.97 -10.68
CA SER A 359 5.31 24.15 -11.30
C SER A 359 6.37 25.00 -12.02
N LEU A 360 6.09 25.44 -13.25
CA LEU A 360 7.01 26.25 -14.07
C LEU A 360 6.48 27.67 -14.25
N GLN A 361 7.30 28.67 -13.90
CA GLN A 361 6.97 30.10 -13.96
C GLN A 361 8.16 30.95 -14.48
N GLN A 362 7.93 32.24 -14.76
CA GLN A 362 8.99 33.18 -15.10
C GLN A 362 9.10 34.31 -14.09
N ASN A 363 10.32 34.82 -13.98
CA ASN A 363 10.66 35.99 -13.20
C ASN A 363 10.43 37.28 -14.00
N PHE A 364 10.10 38.37 -13.28
CA PHE A 364 10.01 39.73 -13.82
C PHE A 364 10.89 40.67 -12.98
N LEU A 365 12.18 40.36 -12.97
CA LEU A 365 13.21 41.11 -12.26
C LEU A 365 13.69 42.29 -13.11
N LYS A 366 14.72 43.01 -12.66
CA LYS A 366 15.30 44.12 -13.44
C LYS A 366 15.76 43.63 -14.83
N PRO A 367 15.57 44.41 -15.92
CA PRO A 367 15.84 43.96 -17.30
C PRO A 367 17.29 43.55 -17.60
N ASP A 368 18.25 43.98 -16.79
CA ASP A 368 19.67 43.67 -16.91
C ASP A 368 20.08 42.36 -16.19
N ARG A 369 19.17 41.76 -15.42
CA ARG A 369 19.43 40.51 -14.70
C ARG A 369 19.17 39.31 -15.61
N GLU A 370 20.26 38.66 -16.03
CA GLU A 370 20.26 37.42 -16.84
C GLU A 370 20.67 36.21 -16.00
N GLY A 371 20.25 35.01 -16.41
CA GLY A 371 20.77 33.74 -15.91
C GLY A 371 20.46 33.52 -14.43
N TYR A 372 19.26 33.90 -13.98
CA TYR A 372 18.84 33.77 -12.58
C TYR A 372 17.60 32.91 -12.44
N VAL A 373 17.74 31.80 -11.72
CA VAL A 373 16.71 30.80 -11.46
C VAL A 373 16.37 30.77 -9.98
N GLU A 374 15.08 30.78 -9.66
CA GLU A 374 14.58 30.65 -8.28
C GLU A 374 13.73 29.38 -8.16
N ILE A 375 13.97 28.61 -7.10
CA ILE A 375 13.26 27.34 -6.86
C ILE A 375 12.64 27.39 -5.47
N PHE A 376 11.32 27.42 -5.41
CA PHE A 376 10.58 27.48 -4.16
C PHE A 376 10.09 26.09 -3.74
N TYR A 377 10.15 25.81 -2.44
CA TYR A 377 9.60 24.61 -1.81
C TYR A 377 8.87 24.98 -0.50
N LEU A 378 7.98 24.10 -0.05
CA LEU A 378 7.15 24.36 1.13
C LEU A 378 7.99 24.30 2.43
N PRO A 379 7.81 25.26 3.37
CA PRO A 379 8.47 25.21 4.67
C PRO A 379 8.17 23.89 5.41
N GLY A 380 9.21 23.23 5.90
CA GLY A 380 9.10 21.94 6.60
C GLY A 380 9.03 20.70 5.69
N ASP A 381 8.85 20.85 4.38
CA ASP A 381 8.92 19.74 3.43
C ASP A 381 10.38 19.36 3.13
N LYS A 382 10.87 18.33 3.85
CA LYS A 382 12.23 17.82 3.69
C LYS A 382 12.49 17.23 2.31
N GLU A 383 11.50 16.59 1.69
CA GLU A 383 11.65 15.98 0.37
C GLU A 383 11.56 17.04 -0.73
N GLY A 384 10.65 18.02 -0.61
CA GLY A 384 10.60 19.19 -1.49
C GLY A 384 11.90 19.99 -1.46
N LYS A 385 12.48 20.19 -0.28
CA LYS A 385 13.83 20.79 -0.12
C LYS A 385 14.88 19.99 -0.88
N ARG A 386 14.93 18.67 -0.68
CA ARG A 386 15.90 17.80 -1.34
C ARG A 386 15.77 17.84 -2.87
N LEU A 387 14.53 17.84 -3.37
CA LEU A 387 14.23 17.99 -4.80
C LEU A 387 14.71 19.35 -5.33
N ALA A 388 14.43 20.44 -4.62
CA ALA A 388 14.86 21.78 -5.00
C ALA A 388 16.39 21.89 -5.09
N GLU A 389 17.12 21.30 -4.13
CA GLU A 389 18.58 21.28 -4.14
C GLU A 389 19.14 20.50 -5.36
N CYS A 390 18.58 19.33 -5.66
CA CYS A 390 19.03 18.53 -6.82
C CYS A 390 18.78 19.26 -8.15
N ILE A 391 17.63 19.92 -8.29
CA ILE A 391 17.31 20.71 -9.48
C ILE A 391 18.21 21.95 -9.57
N LYS A 392 18.47 22.62 -8.45
CA LYS A 392 19.41 23.75 -8.37
C LYS A 392 20.80 23.35 -8.88
N GLU A 393 21.34 22.21 -8.41
CA GLU A 393 22.62 21.68 -8.87
C GLU A 393 22.64 21.39 -10.37
N ALA A 394 21.54 20.84 -10.91
CA ALA A 394 21.40 20.61 -12.34
C ALA A 394 21.41 21.93 -13.15
N PHE A 395 20.72 22.97 -12.69
CA PHE A 395 20.75 24.29 -13.35
C PHE A 395 22.15 24.91 -13.37
N ILE A 396 22.87 24.86 -12.24
CA ILE A 396 24.23 25.40 -12.12
C ILE A 396 25.18 24.64 -13.05
N SER A 397 25.10 23.31 -13.09
CA SER A 397 26.03 22.47 -13.87
C SER A 397 25.74 22.48 -15.37
N ASN A 398 24.47 22.30 -15.77
CA ASN A 398 24.11 22.10 -17.18
C ASN A 398 23.94 23.41 -17.94
N LEU A 399 23.33 24.42 -17.32
CA LEU A 399 23.03 25.71 -17.98
C LEU A 399 24.00 26.83 -17.56
N LYS A 400 24.84 26.60 -16.55
CA LYS A 400 25.82 27.58 -16.04
C LYS A 400 25.16 28.90 -15.63
N VAL A 401 23.97 28.79 -15.03
CA VAL A 401 23.19 29.92 -14.50
C VAL A 401 23.33 30.02 -12.99
N GLN A 402 23.02 31.18 -12.41
CA GLN A 402 22.85 31.32 -10.98
C GLN A 402 21.48 30.74 -10.59
N ALA A 403 21.45 29.72 -9.73
CA ALA A 403 20.22 29.14 -9.21
C ALA A 403 20.21 29.20 -7.68
N VAL A 404 19.07 29.60 -7.11
CA VAL A 404 18.89 29.69 -5.65
C VAL A 404 17.57 29.01 -5.27
N SER A 405 17.55 28.34 -4.12
CA SER A 405 16.38 27.68 -3.57
C SER A 405 15.88 28.43 -2.33
N TYR A 406 14.57 28.57 -2.18
CA TYR A 406 13.92 29.33 -1.11
C TYR A 406 12.77 28.54 -0.48
N GLU A 407 12.58 28.72 0.82
CA GLU A 407 11.36 28.29 1.52
C GLU A 407 10.26 29.32 1.28
N ALA A 408 9.09 28.89 0.82
CA ALA A 408 7.93 29.78 0.63
C ALA A 408 6.59 29.06 0.79
N ASP A 409 5.67 29.69 1.52
CA ASP A 409 4.30 29.20 1.71
C ASP A 409 3.40 29.62 0.53
N LEU A 410 3.60 28.96 -0.61
CA LEU A 410 2.84 29.19 -1.85
C LEU A 410 1.64 28.25 -1.91
N PHE A 411 0.48 28.78 -2.33
CA PHE A 411 -0.79 28.06 -2.34
C PHE A 411 -0.71 26.65 -2.96
N LEU A 412 -0.14 26.53 -4.17
CA LEU A 412 -0.04 25.23 -4.85
C LEU A 412 0.86 24.24 -4.10
N LEU A 413 1.96 24.73 -3.50
CA LEU A 413 2.87 23.88 -2.73
C LEU A 413 2.22 23.42 -1.42
N ARG A 414 1.42 24.28 -0.77
CA ARG A 414 0.75 23.99 0.50
C ARG A 414 -0.39 22.98 0.35
N GLU A 415 -1.18 23.10 -0.71
CA GLU A 415 -2.38 22.26 -0.92
C GLU A 415 -2.08 20.95 -1.68
N CYS A 416 -0.87 20.81 -2.23
CA CYS A 416 -0.41 19.58 -2.86
C CYS A 416 -0.05 18.54 -1.80
N LYS A 417 -0.53 17.30 -1.96
CA LYS A 417 -0.30 16.20 -1.02
C LYS A 417 1.01 15.42 -1.24
N CYS A 418 1.86 15.88 -2.16
CA CYS A 418 3.14 15.27 -2.47
C CYS A 418 4.28 16.32 -2.39
N PRO A 419 5.54 15.89 -2.29
CA PRO A 419 6.68 16.79 -2.40
C PRO A 419 6.65 17.57 -3.71
N GLY A 420 6.93 18.87 -3.65
CA GLY A 420 6.83 19.72 -4.83
C GLY A 420 7.73 20.93 -4.83
N VAL A 421 8.00 21.44 -6.03
CA VAL A 421 8.77 22.66 -6.26
C VAL A 421 8.10 23.56 -7.29
N MET A 422 8.32 24.87 -7.13
CA MET A 422 7.95 25.89 -8.11
C MET A 422 9.21 26.55 -8.64
N ILE A 423 9.44 26.46 -9.95
CA ILE A 423 10.69 26.83 -10.61
C ILE A 423 10.43 28.06 -11.48
N PHE A 424 11.14 29.14 -11.17
CA PHE A 424 11.20 30.34 -11.99
C PHE A 424 12.40 30.24 -12.92
N THR A 425 12.18 29.91 -14.19
CA THR A 425 13.23 29.37 -15.07
C THR A 425 14.11 30.43 -15.75
N CYS A 426 13.61 31.64 -15.95
CA CYS A 426 14.38 32.79 -16.43
C CYS A 426 13.66 34.10 -16.08
N ASN A 427 14.33 35.24 -16.29
CA ASN A 427 13.75 36.57 -16.17
C ASN A 427 13.15 37.05 -17.51
N LEU A 428 11.84 36.91 -17.70
CA LEU A 428 11.16 37.27 -18.94
C LEU A 428 11.20 38.78 -19.22
N ASN A 429 11.44 39.61 -18.21
CA ASN A 429 11.63 41.06 -18.38
C ASN A 429 13.00 41.43 -18.98
N CYS A 430 13.92 40.47 -19.13
CA CYS A 430 15.19 40.67 -19.83
C CYS A 430 15.04 40.28 -21.32
N PRO A 431 15.20 41.21 -22.30
CA PRO A 431 15.03 40.90 -23.72
C PRO A 431 15.93 39.76 -24.24
N ARG A 432 17.13 39.60 -23.65
CA ARG A 432 18.05 38.52 -24.03
C ARG A 432 17.57 37.15 -23.54
N GLU A 433 17.02 37.08 -22.33
CA GLU A 433 16.44 35.85 -21.81
C GLU A 433 15.11 35.52 -22.49
N GLU A 434 14.27 36.52 -22.75
CA GLU A 434 13.04 36.38 -23.53
C GLU A 434 13.32 35.81 -24.92
N LYS A 435 14.31 36.38 -25.62
CA LYS A 435 14.77 35.84 -26.91
C LYS A 435 15.26 34.39 -26.75
N ARG A 436 16.07 34.11 -25.73
CA ARG A 436 16.64 32.77 -25.52
C ARG A 436 15.55 31.73 -25.21
N ILE A 437 14.59 32.03 -24.34
CA ILE A 437 13.49 31.11 -23.98
C ILE A 437 12.49 30.93 -25.13
N SER A 438 12.39 31.89 -26.05
CA SER A 438 11.62 31.73 -27.29
C SER A 438 12.18 30.64 -28.22
N GLU A 439 13.47 30.29 -28.09
CA GLU A 439 14.09 29.23 -28.87
C GLU A 439 13.72 27.84 -28.32
N GLU A 440 13.16 26.98 -29.17
CA GLU A 440 12.77 25.61 -28.80
C GLU A 440 13.93 24.80 -28.22
N LYS A 441 15.12 24.95 -28.81
CA LYS A 441 16.35 24.30 -28.33
C LYS A 441 16.65 24.65 -26.87
N TYR A 442 16.48 25.92 -26.48
CA TYR A 442 16.75 26.33 -25.11
C TYR A 442 15.68 25.80 -24.15
N ARG A 443 14.39 25.83 -24.52
CA ARG A 443 13.33 25.19 -23.72
C ARG A 443 13.60 23.71 -23.48
N LYS A 444 14.07 23.00 -24.51
CA LYS A 444 14.47 21.60 -24.38
C LYS A 444 15.63 21.41 -23.41
N ASN A 445 16.64 22.30 -23.44
CA ASN A 445 17.76 22.26 -22.49
C ASN A 445 17.31 22.54 -21.05
N VAL A 446 16.37 23.47 -20.84
CA VAL A 446 15.77 23.73 -19.52
C VAL A 446 15.02 22.50 -19.02
N ALA A 447 14.16 21.92 -19.87
CA ALA A 447 13.41 20.71 -19.52
C ALA A 447 14.32 19.50 -19.23
N GLN A 448 15.37 19.31 -20.03
CA GLN A 448 16.40 18.29 -19.80
C GLN A 448 17.14 18.52 -18.47
N THR A 449 17.40 19.77 -18.12
CA THR A 449 18.05 20.14 -16.85
C THR A 449 17.17 19.81 -15.64
N ILE A 450 15.87 20.12 -15.71
CA ILE A 450 14.90 19.73 -14.68
C ILE A 450 14.84 18.20 -14.56
N PHE A 451 14.82 17.48 -15.69
CA PHE A 451 14.90 16.02 -15.69
C PHE A 451 16.16 15.51 -15.00
N SER A 452 17.35 16.02 -15.33
CA SER A 452 18.60 15.65 -14.65
C SER A 452 18.53 15.87 -13.13
N GLY A 453 17.90 16.96 -12.69
CA GLY A 453 17.66 17.21 -11.26
C GLY A 453 16.71 16.19 -10.61
N ILE A 454 15.68 15.74 -11.32
CA ILE A 454 14.77 14.66 -10.86
C ILE A 454 15.51 13.32 -10.79
N ILE A 455 16.39 13.03 -11.75
CA ILE A 455 17.23 11.82 -11.73
C ILE A 455 18.22 11.84 -10.57
N LEU A 456 18.85 12.99 -10.32
CA LEU A 456 19.70 13.19 -9.16
C LEU A 456 18.92 13.02 -7.85
N TYR A 457 17.68 13.51 -7.78
CA TYR A 457 16.79 13.32 -6.64
C TYR A 457 16.46 11.83 -6.39
N TYR A 458 16.14 11.05 -7.41
CA TYR A 458 15.81 9.63 -7.20
C TYR A 458 17.03 8.73 -6.99
N TYR A 459 18.14 9.01 -7.66
CA TYR A 459 19.25 8.06 -7.78
C TYR A 459 20.59 8.56 -7.22
N GLY A 460 20.72 9.85 -6.90
CA GLY A 460 22.00 10.42 -6.46
C GLY A 460 23.08 10.41 -7.56
N LEU A 461 22.70 10.20 -8.82
CA LEU A 461 23.58 10.13 -9.97
C LEU A 461 23.48 11.43 -10.78
N THR A 462 24.63 12.00 -11.12
CA THR A 462 24.72 12.95 -12.24
C THR A 462 24.75 12.11 -13.52
N LEU A 463 23.74 12.23 -14.37
CA LEU A 463 23.79 11.69 -15.74
C LEU A 463 25.00 12.32 -16.44
N LYS A 464 25.94 11.49 -16.89
CA LYS A 464 27.14 11.93 -17.62
C LYS A 464 26.81 12.37 -19.02
#